data_AF-A0A317I746-F1
#
_entry.id   AF-A0A317I746-F1
#
_cell.length_a   1.000
_cell.length_b   1.000
_cell.length_c   1.000
_cell.angle_alpha   90.00
_cell.angle_beta   90.00
_cell.angle_gamma   90.00
#
_symmetry.space_group_name_H-M   'P 1'
#
loop_
_entity.id
_entity.type
_entity.pdbx_description
1 polymer ?
#
loop_
_entity_poly.entity_id
_entity_poly.type
_entity_poly.pdbx_seq_one_letter_code
_entity_poly.pdbx_strand_id
1 'polypeptide(L)'
;MFCPRCGSTQGDDLKFCKGCGANLFAVRQVVDSKEPPEKFDWSKTWLAEMFMSHQEVARRQEEMERRRGITPAVKRFQEIKAGVITSSVGVGVAILLGVLMEGIILGGKVTPDAAAILSRLWVAGVIPFVVGAALIINGLFVSKRLVELTNRQQPELKEGEQEPQQLRAGDTNEFIRSPFSVTEGTTKHLGSSKEN
;
A
#
# COMPACT_ATOMS: atom_id res chain seq x y z
N MET A 1 -2.23 30.59 -42.22
CA MET A 1 -1.36 29.78 -41.33
C MET A 1 0.08 30.27 -41.34
N PHE A 2 0.83 30.05 -40.26
CA PHE A 2 2.22 30.46 -40.12
C PHE A 2 3.18 29.33 -40.50
N CYS A 3 4.22 29.60 -41.28
CA CYS A 3 5.24 28.59 -41.60
C CYS A 3 6.23 28.44 -40.43
N PRO A 4 6.37 27.25 -39.82
CA PRO A 4 7.27 27.06 -38.67
C PRO A 4 8.76 27.15 -39.03
N ARG A 5 9.10 27.13 -40.33
CA ARG A 5 10.50 27.13 -40.79
C ARG A 5 11.05 28.52 -41.07
N CYS A 6 10.26 29.41 -41.66
CA CYS A 6 10.71 30.76 -42.04
C CYS A 6 9.85 31.89 -41.47
N GLY A 7 8.76 31.56 -40.78
CA GLY A 7 7.88 32.51 -40.14
C GLY A 7 7.06 33.40 -41.09
N SER A 8 6.98 33.05 -42.37
CA SER A 8 6.07 33.76 -43.28
C SER A 8 4.61 33.35 -43.06
N THR A 9 3.71 34.31 -43.10
CA THR A 9 2.26 34.09 -43.11
C THR A 9 1.83 33.67 -44.51
N GLN A 10 1.22 32.49 -44.60
CA GLN A 10 0.73 31.91 -45.85
C GLN A 10 -0.79 31.73 -45.76
N GLY A 11 -1.48 31.77 -46.90
CA GLY A 11 -2.90 31.41 -46.99
C GLY A 11 -3.12 29.94 -46.66
N ASP A 12 -4.27 29.61 -46.08
CA ASP A 12 -4.55 28.26 -45.54
C ASP A 12 -4.69 27.17 -46.62
N ASP A 13 -4.85 27.54 -47.88
CA ASP A 13 -5.03 26.60 -49.00
C ASP A 13 -3.70 26.16 -49.66
N LEU A 14 -2.57 26.74 -49.24
CA LEU A 14 -1.26 26.47 -49.82
C LEU A 14 -0.62 25.23 -49.19
N LYS A 15 -0.33 24.20 -50.02
CA LYS A 15 0.37 22.98 -49.60
C LYS A 15 1.84 23.21 -49.25
N PHE A 16 2.46 24.25 -49.83
CA PHE A 16 3.87 24.58 -49.63
C PHE A 16 4.05 26.07 -49.34
N CYS A 17 5.04 26.39 -48.50
CA CYS A 17 5.39 27.76 -48.17
C CYS A 17 6.08 28.44 -49.35
N LYS A 18 5.56 29.60 -49.80
CA LYS A 18 6.17 30.37 -50.91
C LYS A 18 7.56 30.92 -50.59
N GLY A 19 7.87 31.18 -49.32
CA GLY A 19 9.18 31.73 -48.93
C GLY A 19 10.32 30.70 -48.82
N CYS A 20 10.06 29.49 -48.33
CA CYS A 20 11.11 28.51 -48.04
C CYS A 20 10.83 27.09 -48.55
N GLY A 21 9.73 26.88 -49.29
CA GLY A 21 9.36 25.58 -49.87
C GLY A 21 8.93 24.50 -48.88
N ALA A 22 8.76 24.81 -47.58
CA ALA A 22 8.35 23.83 -46.58
C ALA A 22 6.93 23.32 -46.83
N ASN A 23 6.71 22.02 -46.65
CA ASN A 23 5.40 21.38 -46.79
C ASN A 23 4.52 21.71 -45.58
N LEU A 24 3.48 22.50 -45.81
CA LEU A 24 2.56 22.99 -44.78
C LEU A 24 1.41 22.00 -44.53
N PHE A 25 1.15 21.08 -45.46
CA PHE A 25 0.08 20.10 -45.36
C PHE A 25 0.33 19.11 -44.20
N ALA A 26 1.57 18.64 -44.04
CA ALA A 26 1.94 17.74 -42.94
C ALA A 26 1.79 18.42 -41.56
N VAL A 27 2.14 19.72 -41.47
CA VAL A 27 2.00 20.49 -40.23
C VAL A 27 0.53 20.63 -39.85
N ARG A 28 -0.34 20.89 -40.83
CA ARG A 28 -1.78 20.99 -40.61
C ARG A 28 -2.37 19.67 -40.08
N GLN A 29 -1.96 18.54 -40.67
CA GLN A 29 -2.42 17.23 -40.22
C GLN A 29 -2.05 16.94 -38.75
N VAL A 30 -0.88 17.36 -38.30
CA VAL A 30 -0.42 17.19 -36.90
C VAL A 30 -1.14 18.14 -35.94
N VAL A 31 -1.47 19.36 -36.38
CA VAL A 31 -2.22 20.32 -35.56
C VAL A 31 -3.69 19.88 -35.42
N ASP A 32 -4.32 19.42 -36.50
CA ASP A 32 -5.71 18.98 -36.50
C ASP A 32 -5.91 17.64 -35.76
N SER A 33 -4.88 16.80 -35.68
CA SER A 33 -4.93 15.52 -34.96
C SER A 33 -4.60 15.62 -33.46
N LYS A 34 -4.28 16.81 -32.95
CA LYS A 34 -4.06 17.00 -31.52
C LYS A 34 -5.41 17.07 -30.80
N GLU A 35 -5.87 15.91 -30.33
CA GLU A 35 -7.00 15.78 -29.41
C GLU A 35 -6.85 16.73 -28.21
N PRO A 36 -7.96 17.26 -27.65
CA PRO A 36 -7.90 18.20 -26.53
C PRO A 36 -7.20 17.53 -25.34
N PRO A 37 -6.28 18.23 -24.64
CA PRO A 37 -5.50 17.62 -23.58
C PRO A 37 -6.43 17.18 -22.45
N GLU A 38 -6.48 15.88 -22.15
CA GLU A 38 -6.99 15.40 -20.88
C GLU A 38 -6.27 16.16 -19.77
N LYS A 39 -7.03 16.85 -18.92
CA LYS A 39 -6.49 17.64 -17.82
C LYS A 39 -5.74 16.69 -16.90
N PHE A 40 -4.41 16.77 -16.95
CA PHE A 40 -3.53 16.07 -16.02
C PHE A 40 -3.90 16.48 -14.60
N ASP A 41 -4.54 15.55 -13.89
CA ASP A 41 -5.17 15.80 -12.60
C ASP A 41 -4.07 15.76 -11.52
N TRP A 42 -3.39 16.89 -11.33
CA TRP A 42 -2.32 17.09 -10.33
C TRP A 42 -2.76 16.73 -8.91
N SER A 43 -4.08 16.66 -8.66
CA SER A 43 -4.67 16.22 -7.39
C SER A 43 -4.43 14.74 -7.05
N LYS A 44 -4.15 13.89 -8.05
CA LYS A 44 -3.94 12.44 -7.89
C LYS A 44 -2.48 12.02 -7.86
N THR A 45 -1.55 12.96 -8.01
CA THR A 45 -0.12 12.66 -7.94
C THR A 45 0.37 12.79 -6.50
N TRP A 46 1.27 11.88 -6.12
CA TRP A 46 1.97 11.74 -4.83
C TRP A 46 2.45 13.05 -4.17
N LEU A 47 2.57 14.17 -4.90
CA LEU A 47 2.81 15.49 -4.34
C LEU A 47 1.71 15.96 -3.38
N ALA A 48 0.44 15.67 -3.65
CA ALA A 48 -0.66 16.03 -2.75
C ALA A 48 -0.56 15.33 -1.39
N GLU A 49 0.02 14.12 -1.37
CA GLU A 49 0.27 13.38 -0.14
C GLU A 49 1.46 13.93 0.65
N MET A 50 2.43 14.54 -0.04
CA MET A 50 3.62 15.15 0.58
C MET A 50 3.34 16.51 1.26
N PHE A 51 2.24 17.19 0.88
CA PHE A 51 1.81 18.45 1.50
C PHE A 51 0.82 18.29 2.66
N MET A 52 0.34 17.08 2.95
CA MET A 52 -0.46 16.84 4.14
C MET A 52 0.42 16.92 5.38
N SER A 53 -0.08 17.55 6.44
CA SER A 53 0.64 17.65 7.71
C SER A 53 0.88 16.24 8.27
N HIS A 54 2.04 16.02 8.91
CA HIS A 54 2.36 14.72 9.53
C HIS A 54 1.25 14.22 10.49
N GLN A 55 0.46 15.12 11.06
CA GLN A 55 -0.68 14.80 11.92
C GLN A 55 -1.87 14.19 11.14
N GLU A 56 -2.17 14.69 9.94
CA GLU A 56 -3.26 14.16 9.12
C GLU A 56 -2.93 12.77 8.54
N VAL A 57 -1.66 12.56 8.18
CA VAL A 57 -1.15 11.25 7.75
C VAL A 57 -1.29 10.22 8.87
N ALA A 58 -0.86 10.58 10.09
CA ALA A 58 -1.00 9.70 11.26
C ALA A 58 -2.48 9.34 11.53
N ARG A 59 -3.39 10.33 11.47
CA ARG A 59 -4.82 10.09 11.71
C ARG A 59 -5.45 9.18 10.65
N ARG A 60 -5.11 9.38 9.37
CA ARG A 60 -5.56 8.47 8.29
C ARG A 60 -4.98 7.07 8.45
N GLN A 61 -3.74 6.97 8.90
CA GLN A 61 -3.09 5.70 9.12
C GLN A 61 -3.76 4.93 10.26
N GLU A 62 -4.13 5.59 11.36
CA GLU A 62 -4.94 5.00 12.44
C GLU A 62 -6.34 4.56 11.96
N GLU A 63 -7.01 5.36 11.13
CA GLU A 63 -8.30 4.98 10.52
C GLU A 63 -8.15 3.76 9.59
N MET A 64 -7.07 3.71 8.79
CA MET A 64 -6.77 2.56 7.95
C MET A 64 -6.40 1.32 8.78
N GLU A 65 -5.67 1.47 9.88
CA GLU A 65 -5.34 0.39 10.80
C GLU A 65 -6.61 -0.19 11.46
N ARG A 66 -7.57 0.68 11.84
CA ARG A 66 -8.90 0.24 12.30
C ARG A 66 -9.66 -0.52 11.23
N ARG A 67 -9.69 -0.02 9.98
CA ARG A 67 -10.40 -0.69 8.86
C ARG A 67 -9.76 -2.01 8.47
N ARG A 68 -8.44 -2.13 8.57
CA ARG A 68 -7.69 -3.35 8.23
C ARG A 68 -7.69 -4.36 9.38
N GLY A 69 -8.26 -4.04 10.53
CA GLY A 69 -8.26 -4.92 11.70
C GLY A 69 -6.86 -5.27 12.18
N ILE A 70 -5.87 -4.40 11.92
CA ILE A 70 -4.48 -4.65 12.32
C ILE A 70 -4.41 -4.45 13.81
N THR A 71 -4.58 -5.54 14.56
CA THR A 71 -4.38 -5.51 16.00
C THR A 71 -2.88 -5.33 16.28
N PRO A 72 -2.51 -4.67 17.40
CA PRO A 72 -1.11 -4.58 17.83
C PRO A 72 -0.45 -5.96 18.01
N ALA A 73 -1.24 -7.01 18.23
CA ALA A 73 -0.78 -8.39 18.25
C ALA A 73 -0.35 -8.90 16.86
N VAL A 74 -1.06 -8.56 15.79
CA VAL A 74 -0.69 -8.93 14.42
C VAL A 74 0.60 -8.21 13.99
N LYS A 75 0.76 -6.93 14.36
CA LYS A 75 1.98 -6.16 14.07
C LYS A 75 3.22 -6.79 14.73
N ARG A 76 3.12 -7.24 15.99
CA ARG A 76 4.17 -8.02 16.68
C ARG A 76 4.56 -9.26 15.91
N PHE A 77 3.54 -10.03 15.53
CA PHE A 77 3.78 -11.29 14.86
C PHE A 77 4.50 -11.08 13.54
N GLN A 78 4.16 -10.01 12.81
CA GLN A 78 4.85 -9.64 11.57
C GLN A 78 6.30 -9.20 11.81
N GLU A 79 6.57 -8.37 12.84
CA GLU A 79 7.94 -7.94 13.18
C GLU A 79 8.81 -9.12 13.62
N ILE A 80 8.29 -10.00 14.47
CA ILE A 80 8.99 -11.22 14.92
C ILE A 80 9.21 -12.16 13.73
N LYS A 81 8.19 -12.39 12.90
CA LYS A 81 8.31 -13.24 11.71
C LYS A 81 9.36 -12.69 10.74
N ALA A 82 9.38 -11.37 10.52
CA ALA A 82 10.40 -10.73 9.70
C ALA A 82 11.80 -10.97 10.29
N GLY A 83 11.99 -10.75 11.59
CA GLY A 83 13.27 -11.00 12.25
C GLY A 83 13.72 -12.46 12.21
N VAL A 84 12.81 -13.42 12.35
CA VAL A 84 13.10 -14.87 12.21
C VAL A 84 13.52 -15.22 10.78
N ILE A 85 12.83 -14.66 9.78
CA ILE A 85 13.19 -14.89 8.37
C ILE A 85 14.57 -14.28 8.09
N THR A 86 14.82 -13.03 8.47
CA THR A 86 16.11 -12.38 8.20
C THR A 86 17.27 -13.06 8.94
N SER A 87 17.06 -13.51 10.18
CA SER A 87 18.08 -14.23 10.94
C SER A 87 18.40 -15.60 10.36
N SER A 88 17.39 -16.36 9.95
CA SER A 88 17.59 -17.67 9.30
C SER A 88 18.28 -17.54 7.94
N VAL A 89 17.94 -16.52 7.14
CA VAL A 89 18.65 -16.19 5.90
C VAL A 89 20.11 -15.85 6.18
N GLY A 90 20.40 -15.08 7.22
CA GLY A 90 21.78 -14.73 7.58
C GLY A 90 22.64 -15.94 7.95
N VAL A 91 22.09 -16.87 8.74
CA VAL A 91 22.77 -18.13 9.06
C VAL A 91 23.00 -18.97 7.81
N GLY A 92 21.99 -19.08 6.94
CA GLY A 92 22.11 -19.82 5.67
C GLY A 92 23.19 -19.24 4.76
N VAL A 93 23.25 -17.91 4.62
CA VAL A 93 24.29 -17.21 3.85
C VAL A 93 25.67 -17.41 4.46
N ALA A 94 25.80 -17.35 5.80
CA ALA A 94 27.07 -17.58 6.47
C ALA A 94 27.60 -19.01 6.22
N ILE A 95 26.74 -20.02 6.38
CA ILE A 95 27.11 -21.43 6.14
C ILE A 95 27.46 -21.64 4.66
N LEU A 96 26.62 -21.14 3.74
CA LEU A 96 26.83 -21.28 2.29
C LEU A 96 28.17 -20.68 1.87
N LEU A 97 28.45 -19.45 2.29
CA LEU A 97 29.72 -18.77 1.98
C LEU A 97 30.91 -19.49 2.62
N GLY A 98 30.76 -20.00 3.85
CA GLY A 98 31.82 -20.78 4.51
C GLY A 98 32.20 -22.02 3.70
N VAL A 99 31.22 -22.87 3.40
CA VAL A 99 31.44 -24.12 2.63
C VAL A 99 31.97 -23.83 1.22
N LEU A 100 31.43 -22.82 0.55
CA LEU A 100 31.84 -22.46 -0.81
C LEU A 100 33.27 -21.93 -0.84
N MET A 101 33.67 -21.10 0.11
CA MET A 101 35.03 -20.55 0.17
C MET A 101 36.05 -21.62 0.57
N GLU A 102 35.73 -22.52 1.50
CA GLU A 102 36.58 -23.68 1.82
C GLU A 102 36.79 -24.57 0.60
N GLY A 103 35.74 -24.84 -0.18
CA GLY A 103 35.84 -25.59 -1.43
C GLY A 103 36.77 -24.94 -2.46
N ILE A 104 36.74 -23.61 -2.58
CA ILE A 104 37.64 -22.86 -3.47
C ILE A 104 39.10 -22.92 -2.98
N ILE A 105 39.33 -22.80 -1.67
CA ILE A 105 40.67 -22.86 -1.07
C ILE A 105 41.28 -24.27 -1.28
N LEU A 106 40.51 -25.33 -1.02
CA LEU A 106 40.94 -26.71 -1.23
C LEU A 106 41.20 -27.03 -2.71
N GLY A 107 40.58 -26.30 -3.64
CA GLY A 107 40.81 -26.40 -5.07
C GLY A 107 42.22 -25.97 -5.54
N GLY A 108 43.05 -25.39 -4.66
CA GLY A 108 44.49 -25.21 -4.86
C GLY A 108 44.93 -24.15 -5.88
N LYS A 109 43.99 -23.40 -6.48
CA LYS A 109 44.28 -22.36 -7.51
C LYS A 109 44.45 -20.96 -6.94
N VAL A 110 44.46 -20.80 -5.61
CA VAL A 110 44.36 -19.49 -4.93
C VAL A 110 45.69 -19.13 -4.29
N THR A 111 46.11 -17.88 -4.44
CA THR A 111 47.29 -17.36 -3.73
C THR A 111 47.04 -17.34 -2.22
N PRO A 112 48.07 -17.54 -1.38
CA PRO A 112 47.92 -17.60 0.07
C PRO A 112 47.29 -16.33 0.67
N ASP A 113 47.60 -15.16 0.11
CA ASP A 113 47.02 -13.89 0.54
C ASP A 113 45.51 -13.81 0.25
N ALA A 114 45.07 -14.32 -0.90
CA ALA A 114 43.65 -14.36 -1.25
C ALA A 114 42.89 -15.40 -0.40
N ALA A 115 43.51 -16.54 -0.07
CA ALA A 115 42.90 -17.55 0.81
C ALA A 115 42.54 -16.99 2.19
N ALA A 116 43.41 -16.12 2.74
CA ALA A 116 43.14 -15.43 4.01
C ALA A 116 41.89 -14.53 3.92
N ILE A 117 41.65 -13.86 2.79
CA ILE A 117 40.46 -13.02 2.59
C ILE A 117 39.21 -13.88 2.40
N LEU A 118 39.29 -14.91 1.55
CA LEU A 118 38.17 -15.82 1.27
C LEU A 118 37.67 -16.53 2.54
N SER A 119 38.58 -16.94 3.43
CA SER A 119 38.24 -17.58 4.72
C SER A 119 37.42 -16.69 5.68
N ARG A 120 37.36 -15.38 5.45
CA ARG A 120 36.62 -14.42 6.28
C ARG A 120 35.31 -13.95 5.66
N LEU A 121 35.03 -14.33 4.41
CA LEU A 121 33.87 -13.81 3.69
C LEU A 121 32.53 -14.27 4.28
N TRP A 122 32.50 -15.42 4.96
CA TRP A 122 31.31 -15.93 5.65
C TRP A 122 30.77 -14.97 6.73
N VAL A 123 31.62 -14.08 7.27
CA VAL A 123 31.24 -13.06 8.24
C VAL A 123 30.19 -12.10 7.67
N ALA A 124 30.11 -11.94 6.34
CA ALA A 124 29.06 -11.15 5.70
C ALA A 124 27.64 -11.67 6.03
N GLY A 125 27.46 -12.98 6.29
CA GLY A 125 26.20 -13.57 6.72
C GLY A 125 25.82 -13.26 8.18
N VAL A 126 26.80 -12.85 9.01
CA VAL A 126 26.55 -12.46 10.41
C VAL A 126 25.76 -11.15 10.48
N ILE A 127 25.96 -10.24 9.53
CA ILE A 127 25.27 -8.94 9.48
C ILE A 127 23.74 -9.11 9.43
N PRO A 128 23.16 -9.82 8.43
CA PRO A 128 21.71 -10.06 8.41
C PRO A 128 21.22 -10.89 9.61
N PHE A 129 22.06 -11.76 10.17
CA PHE A 129 21.72 -12.46 11.42
C PHE A 129 21.51 -11.48 12.58
N VAL A 130 22.44 -10.55 12.81
CA VAL A 130 22.36 -9.54 13.87
C VAL A 130 21.18 -8.59 13.64
N VAL A 131 20.92 -8.19 12.39
CA VAL A 131 19.73 -7.39 12.03
C VAL A 131 18.44 -8.14 12.36
N GLY A 132 18.35 -9.42 11.99
CA GLY A 132 17.21 -10.27 12.32
C GLY A 132 17.00 -10.39 13.83
N ALA A 133 18.08 -10.60 14.59
CA ALA A 133 18.03 -10.66 16.05
C ALA A 133 17.55 -9.33 16.67
N ALA A 134 18.02 -8.19 16.15
CA ALA A 134 17.57 -6.87 16.60
C ALA A 134 16.07 -6.67 16.36
N LEU A 135 15.53 -7.10 15.22
CA LEU A 135 14.09 -7.06 14.93
C LEU A 135 13.27 -7.93 15.89
N ILE A 136 13.76 -9.13 16.21
CA ILE A 136 13.11 -10.02 17.19
C ILE A 136 13.08 -9.35 18.57
N ILE A 137 14.22 -8.80 19.02
CA ILE A 137 14.32 -8.11 20.32
C ILE A 137 13.37 -6.90 20.34
N ASN A 138 13.34 -6.12 19.27
CA ASN A 138 12.46 -4.96 19.15
C ASN A 138 10.97 -5.39 19.25
N GLY A 139 10.57 -6.41 18.48
CA GLY A 139 9.22 -6.95 18.50
C GLY A 139 8.80 -7.56 19.85
N LEU A 140 9.76 -8.04 20.66
CA LEU A 140 9.52 -8.57 22.00
C LEU A 140 9.44 -7.47 23.08
N PHE A 141 10.34 -6.48 23.04
CA PHE A 141 10.47 -5.46 24.10
C PHE A 141 9.53 -4.26 23.90
N VAL A 142 9.51 -3.66 22.71
CA VAL A 142 8.69 -2.46 22.45
C VAL A 142 7.22 -2.79 22.57
N SER A 143 6.82 -3.98 22.17
CA SER A 143 5.43 -4.38 22.24
C SER A 143 4.94 -4.72 23.65
N LYS A 144 5.78 -5.30 24.53
CA LYS A 144 5.39 -5.42 25.93
C LYS A 144 5.14 -4.05 26.56
N ARG A 145 6.04 -3.10 26.33
CA ARG A 145 5.90 -1.71 26.81
C ARG A 145 4.68 -0.99 26.23
N LEU A 146 4.36 -1.18 24.95
CA LEU A 146 3.23 -0.49 24.32
C LEU A 146 1.88 -1.00 24.80
N VAL A 147 1.73 -2.33 24.97
CA VAL A 147 0.49 -2.88 25.55
C VAL A 147 0.33 -2.48 27.00
N GLU A 148 1.41 -2.44 27.78
CA GLU A 148 1.36 -1.98 29.16
C GLU A 148 0.92 -0.51 29.27
N LEU A 149 1.39 0.36 28.36
CA LEU A 149 0.96 1.76 28.29
C LEU A 149 -0.49 1.92 27.81
N THR A 150 -0.92 1.17 26.79
CA THR A 150 -2.32 1.18 26.34
C THR A 150 -3.26 0.67 27.42
N ASN A 151 -2.86 -0.38 28.17
CA ASN A 151 -3.65 -0.93 29.26
C ASN A 151 -3.73 0.02 30.46
N ARG A 152 -2.72 0.89 30.66
CA ARG A 152 -2.76 1.98 31.66
C ARG A 152 -3.58 3.20 31.22
N GLN A 153 -3.72 3.41 29.91
CA GLN A 153 -4.49 4.52 29.33
C GLN A 153 -5.96 4.18 29.04
N GLN A 154 -6.38 2.93 29.21
CA GLN A 154 -7.79 2.61 29.38
C GLN A 154 -8.14 2.85 30.85
N PRO A 155 -8.73 4.02 31.23
CA PRO A 155 -9.47 4.07 32.47
C PRO A 155 -10.59 3.03 32.38
N GLU A 156 -10.87 2.40 33.50
CA GLU A 156 -11.93 1.42 33.71
C GLU A 156 -13.28 1.89 33.13
N LEU A 157 -13.52 1.59 31.86
CA LEU A 157 -14.87 1.39 31.32
C LEU A 157 -15.16 -0.11 31.43
N LYS A 158 -15.16 -0.58 32.68
CA LYS A 158 -15.78 -1.85 33.08
C LYS A 158 -16.67 -1.57 34.28
N GLU A 159 -17.87 -1.10 33.99
CA GLU A 159 -19.09 -1.55 34.65
C GLU A 159 -20.18 -1.62 33.58
N GLY A 160 -20.47 -2.84 33.15
CA GLY A 160 -21.29 -3.15 32.00
C GLY A 160 -20.87 -4.48 31.38
N GLU A 161 -20.79 -5.51 32.22
CA GLU A 161 -20.55 -6.89 31.83
C GLU A 161 -21.72 -7.37 30.95
N GLN A 162 -21.59 -7.20 29.64
CA GLN A 162 -22.27 -8.05 28.67
C GLN A 162 -21.25 -9.09 28.22
N GLU A 163 -21.39 -10.28 28.80
CA GLU A 163 -20.91 -11.53 28.22
C GLU A 163 -21.02 -11.47 26.69
N PRO A 164 -20.01 -11.92 25.93
CA PRO A 164 -20.20 -12.14 24.51
C PRO A 164 -21.29 -13.18 24.40
N GLN A 165 -22.51 -12.73 24.08
CA GLN A 165 -23.64 -13.57 23.73
C GLN A 165 -23.14 -14.47 22.61
N GLN A 166 -22.73 -15.68 22.97
CA GLN A 166 -22.61 -16.77 22.04
C GLN A 166 -23.99 -16.85 21.40
N LEU A 167 -24.08 -16.48 20.12
CA LEU A 167 -25.29 -16.64 19.34
C LEU A 167 -25.60 -18.13 19.36
N ARG A 168 -26.51 -18.51 20.26
CA ARG A 168 -27.04 -19.85 20.38
C ARG A 168 -27.61 -20.18 19.00
N ALA A 169 -27.20 -21.32 18.42
CA ALA A 169 -27.73 -21.79 17.16
C ALA A 169 -29.26 -21.72 17.23
N GLY A 170 -29.88 -20.99 16.31
CA GLY A 170 -31.31 -20.74 16.31
C GLY A 170 -32.06 -22.07 16.29
N ASP A 171 -32.80 -22.33 17.36
CA ASP A 171 -33.64 -23.52 17.46
C ASP A 171 -34.82 -23.31 16.50
N THR A 172 -34.85 -24.06 15.40
CA THR A 172 -35.84 -23.90 14.32
C THR A 172 -37.25 -24.39 14.67
N ASN A 173 -37.49 -24.75 15.93
CA ASN A 173 -38.76 -25.33 16.38
C ASN A 173 -39.69 -24.35 17.09
N GLU A 174 -39.24 -23.13 17.40
CA GLU A 174 -40.12 -22.12 17.99
C GLU A 174 -40.56 -21.10 16.93
N PHE A 175 -41.81 -21.22 16.52
CA PHE A 175 -42.50 -20.18 15.78
C PHE A 175 -42.62 -18.93 16.64
N ILE A 176 -41.68 -18.00 16.47
CA ILE A 176 -41.78 -16.65 17.02
C ILE A 176 -43.02 -15.99 16.39
N ARG A 177 -44.09 -15.84 17.18
CA ARG A 177 -45.17 -14.92 16.82
C ARG A 177 -44.61 -13.51 16.92
N SER A 178 -44.25 -12.92 15.79
CA SER A 178 -43.89 -11.51 15.71
C SER A 178 -45.10 -10.65 16.11
N PRO A 179 -44.96 -9.67 17.02
CA PRO A 179 -46.03 -8.71 17.33
C PRO A 179 -46.15 -7.60 16.27
N PHE A 180 -45.34 -7.65 15.22
CA PHE A 180 -45.39 -6.68 14.13
C PHE A 180 -46.45 -7.10 13.12
N SER A 181 -47.69 -6.68 13.41
CA SER A 181 -48.71 -6.53 12.38
C SER A 181 -48.21 -5.48 11.39
N VAL A 182 -47.75 -5.95 10.24
CA VAL A 182 -47.60 -5.11 9.05
C VAL A 182 -49.01 -4.86 8.53
N THR A 183 -49.72 -3.91 9.13
CA THR A 183 -50.89 -3.33 8.48
C THR A 183 -50.39 -2.40 7.38
N GLU A 184 -50.68 -2.81 6.14
CA GLU A 184 -50.54 -2.05 4.91
C GLU A 184 -51.17 -0.66 5.05
N GLY A 185 -50.34 0.37 5.19
CA GLY A 185 -50.72 1.78 5.19
C GLY A 185 -50.51 2.47 3.84
N THR A 186 -50.61 1.75 2.72
CA THR A 186 -50.34 2.31 1.38
C THR A 186 -51.46 2.03 0.38
N THR A 187 -52.70 2.35 0.73
CA THR A 187 -53.77 2.55 -0.26
C THR A 187 -54.19 4.01 -0.22
N LYS A 188 -53.55 4.79 -1.11
CA LYS A 188 -53.89 6.19 -1.38
C LYS A 188 -55.26 6.21 -2.05
N HIS A 189 -56.30 6.64 -1.33
CA HIS A 189 -57.63 6.83 -1.90
C HIS A 189 -57.57 7.93 -2.98
N LEU A 190 -57.90 7.56 -4.22
CA LEU A 190 -58.19 8.51 -5.29
C LEU A 190 -59.54 9.15 -4.99
N GLY A 191 -59.53 10.46 -4.74
CA GLY A 191 -60.72 11.25 -4.52
C GLY A 191 -61.63 11.22 -5.74
N SER A 192 -62.89 10.87 -5.50
CA SER A 192 -63.99 11.04 -6.45
C SER A 192 -64.29 12.53 -6.62
N SER A 193 -63.97 13.11 -7.77
CA SER A 193 -64.56 14.36 -8.22
C SER A 193 -65.86 14.06 -8.98
N LYS A 194 -66.98 14.11 -8.26
CA LYS A 194 -68.24 14.71 -8.72
C LYS A 194 -68.28 16.08 -8.00
N GLU A 195 -68.77 17.19 -8.51
CA GLU A 195 -69.88 17.46 -9.42
C GLU A 195 -69.83 18.95 -9.80
N ASN A 196 -70.23 19.28 -11.05
CA ASN A 196 -71.02 20.44 -11.49
C ASN A 196 -70.68 20.85 -12.93
#